data_AF-A0A221W8B4-F1
#
_entry.id   AF-A0A221W8B4-F1
#
_cell.length_a   1.000
_cell.length_b   1.000
_cell.length_c   1.000
_cell.angle_alpha   90.00
_cell.angle_beta   90.00
_cell.angle_gamma   90.00
#
_symmetry.space_group_name_H-M   'P 1'
#
loop_
_entity.id
_entity.type
_entity.pdbx_description
1 polymer ?
#
loop_
_entity_poly.entity_id
_entity_poly.type
_entity_poly.pdbx_seq_one_letter_code
_entity_poly.pdbx_strand_id
1 'polypeptide(L)'
;MNQDAVDALLITLGVNAGVLAALVFGAFLIGLRRGRHDGIDVVWGPGFVVIALITLVSSHGHGDLLVRLLLTGLTVCWGLRLATRLARRSRGGPEERRYAAIRDRAVGGPRLRLLWTVYLPRGLVLWVVSAPVQVGQFFAERSTPSLIAGAVVWLLGFAFETIGGHQLARFRADPANSVRVLDTGLWRYTRHPNHVGDAAVWWGLFLLACHGLPALLTLPAPLLLSLLLSRGSRRQLLERRLLMRRSGYARYVATASGFVPLPPKRERVDR
;
A
#
# COMPACT_ATOMS: atom_id res chain seq x y z
N MET A 1 -17.56 -14.23 -21.65
CA MET A 1 -17.24 -14.57 -20.24
C MET A 1 -18.17 -15.68 -19.82
N ASN A 2 -17.67 -16.71 -19.13
CA ASN A 2 -18.52 -17.77 -18.58
C ASN A 2 -19.40 -17.19 -17.47
N GLN A 3 -20.72 -17.38 -17.54
CA GLN A 3 -21.67 -16.88 -16.55
C GLN A 3 -21.37 -17.43 -15.15
N ASP A 4 -21.01 -18.72 -15.06
CA ASP A 4 -20.66 -19.37 -13.80
C ASP A 4 -19.46 -18.70 -13.12
N ALA A 5 -18.46 -18.29 -13.92
CA ALA A 5 -17.28 -17.59 -13.44
C ALA A 5 -17.62 -16.18 -12.93
N VAL A 6 -18.58 -15.50 -13.56
CA VAL A 6 -19.05 -14.19 -13.14
C VAL A 6 -19.80 -14.30 -11.81
N ASP A 7 -20.72 -15.25 -11.69
CA ASP A 7 -21.50 -15.45 -10.47
C ASP A 7 -20.59 -15.84 -9.30
N ALA A 8 -19.63 -16.75 -9.54
CA ALA A 8 -18.62 -17.12 -8.54
C ALA A 8 -17.72 -15.94 -8.14
N LEU A 9 -17.33 -15.07 -9.09
CA LEU A 9 -16.60 -13.85 -8.76
C LEU A 9 -17.47 -12.92 -7.89
N LEU A 10 -18.73 -12.66 -8.25
CA LEU A 10 -19.60 -11.74 -7.51
C LEU A 10 -19.82 -12.22 -6.06
N ILE A 11 -20.04 -13.51 -5.86
CA ILE A 11 -20.12 -14.11 -4.52
C ILE A 11 -18.80 -13.90 -3.77
N THR A 12 -17.66 -14.18 -4.42
CA THR A 12 -16.33 -14.00 -3.82
C THR A 12 -16.05 -12.55 -3.43
N LEU A 13 -16.44 -11.59 -4.28
CA LEU A 13 -16.31 -10.15 -4.00
C LEU A 13 -17.11 -9.76 -2.75
N GLY A 14 -18.34 -10.29 -2.61
CA GLY A 14 -19.19 -10.10 -1.43
C GLY A 14 -18.60 -10.72 -0.16
N VAL A 15 -18.11 -11.97 -0.24
CA VAL A 15 -17.42 -12.66 0.87
C VAL A 15 -16.19 -11.85 1.31
N ASN A 16 -15.35 -11.44 0.36
CA ASN A 16 -14.16 -10.63 0.65
C ASN A 16 -14.53 -9.29 1.28
N ALA A 17 -15.59 -8.61 0.82
CA ALA A 17 -16.08 -7.38 1.43
C ALA A 17 -16.51 -7.60 2.88
N GLY A 18 -17.26 -8.68 3.16
CA GLY A 18 -17.69 -9.05 4.51
C GLY A 18 -16.53 -9.38 5.44
N VAL A 19 -15.56 -10.17 4.96
CA VAL A 19 -14.35 -10.52 5.73
C VAL A 19 -13.51 -9.28 6.04
N LEU A 20 -13.33 -8.38 5.07
CA LEU A 20 -12.63 -7.11 5.32
C LEU A 20 -13.38 -6.22 6.30
N ALA A 21 -14.70 -6.12 6.20
CA ALA A 21 -15.50 -5.37 7.15
C ALA A 21 -15.30 -5.91 8.57
N ALA A 22 -15.31 -7.24 8.74
CA ALA A 22 -15.03 -7.88 10.02
C ALA A 22 -13.60 -7.61 10.53
N LEU A 23 -12.58 -7.69 9.68
CA LEU A 23 -11.19 -7.40 10.04
C LEU A 23 -10.99 -5.93 10.45
N VAL A 24 -11.54 -4.99 9.67
CA VAL A 24 -11.48 -3.54 9.94
C VAL A 24 -12.25 -3.20 11.21
N PHE A 25 -13.42 -3.80 11.41
CA PHE A 25 -14.22 -3.60 12.62
C PHE A 25 -13.54 -4.20 13.86
N GLY A 26 -12.96 -5.41 13.75
CA GLY A 26 -12.15 -6.00 14.81
C GLY A 26 -10.96 -5.10 15.19
N ALA A 27 -10.27 -4.54 14.21
CA ALA A 27 -9.19 -3.59 14.43
C ALA A 27 -9.67 -2.27 15.06
N PHE A 28 -10.91 -1.85 14.76
CA PHE A 28 -11.54 -0.71 15.41
C PHE A 28 -11.81 -1.00 16.89
N LEU A 29 -12.39 -2.15 17.22
CA LEU A 29 -12.65 -2.58 18.59
C LEU A 29 -11.35 -2.72 19.40
N ILE A 30 -10.32 -3.32 18.81
CA ILE A 30 -8.98 -3.40 19.44
C ILE A 30 -8.42 -1.99 19.66
N GLY A 31 -8.59 -1.10 18.69
CA GLY A 31 -8.13 0.29 18.80
C GLY A 31 -8.84 1.06 19.92
N LEU A 32 -10.15 0.86 20.08
CA LEU A 32 -10.92 1.42 21.20
C LEU A 32 -10.42 0.89 22.54
N ARG A 33 -10.18 -0.42 22.66
CA ARG A 33 -9.68 -1.03 23.91
C ARG A 33 -8.27 -0.56 24.28
N ARG A 34 -7.40 -0.37 23.29
CA ARG A 34 -6.01 0.07 23.50
C ARG A 34 -5.85 1.59 23.60
N GLY A 35 -6.91 2.35 23.29
CA GLY A 35 -6.84 3.82 23.17
C GLY A 35 -5.92 4.30 22.04
N ARG A 36 -5.57 3.41 21.09
CA ARG A 36 -4.61 3.65 20.00
C ARG A 36 -5.11 3.06 18.69
N HIS A 37 -5.10 3.84 17.62
CA HIS A 37 -5.68 3.47 16.32
C HIS A 37 -4.64 3.18 15.23
N ASP A 38 -3.35 3.12 15.55
CA ASP A 38 -2.27 2.77 14.62
C ASP A 38 -2.32 1.30 14.15
N GLY A 39 -3.04 0.43 14.86
CA GLY A 39 -3.23 -0.97 14.48
C GLY A 39 -3.89 -1.17 13.11
N ILE A 40 -4.72 -0.24 12.65
CA ILE A 40 -5.37 -0.35 11.33
C ILE A 40 -4.37 -0.19 10.17
N ASP A 41 -3.19 0.41 10.39
CA ASP A 41 -2.12 0.38 9.39
C ASP A 41 -1.54 -1.03 9.22
N VAL A 42 -1.47 -1.82 10.31
CA VAL A 42 -0.95 -3.19 10.28
C VAL A 42 -1.88 -4.13 9.52
N VAL A 43 -3.20 -3.91 9.62
CA VAL A 43 -4.25 -4.71 8.94
C VAL A 43 -4.17 -4.62 7.42
N TRP A 44 -3.53 -3.59 6.88
CA TRP A 44 -3.40 -3.38 5.43
C TRP A 44 -2.79 -4.60 4.72
N GLY A 45 -1.61 -5.06 5.17
CA GLY A 45 -0.93 -6.22 4.59
C GLY A 45 -1.74 -7.53 4.70
N PRO A 46 -2.16 -7.94 5.91
CA PRO A 46 -2.95 -9.15 6.13
C PRO A 46 -4.31 -9.12 5.43
N GLY A 47 -4.94 -7.95 5.28
CA GLY A 47 -6.20 -7.83 4.54
C GLY A 47 -6.06 -8.28 3.09
N PHE A 48 -5.00 -7.86 2.39
CA PHE A 48 -4.74 -8.33 1.02
C PHE A 48 -4.35 -9.81 0.97
N VAL A 49 -3.60 -10.31 1.95
CA VAL A 49 -3.26 -11.74 2.08
C VAL A 49 -4.53 -12.58 2.15
N VAL A 50 -5.46 -12.21 3.04
CA VAL A 50 -6.71 -12.94 3.24
C VAL A 50 -7.57 -12.93 1.98
N ILE A 51 -7.71 -11.77 1.32
CA ILE A 51 -8.43 -11.67 0.03
C ILE A 51 -7.82 -12.61 -1.00
N ALA A 52 -6.50 -12.55 -1.19
CA ALA A 52 -5.83 -13.34 -2.21
C ALA A 52 -6.00 -14.84 -1.99
N LEU A 53 -5.99 -15.29 -0.73
CA LEU A 53 -6.21 -16.69 -0.36
C LEU A 53 -7.66 -17.12 -0.54
N ILE A 54 -8.63 -16.32 -0.10
CA ILE A 54 -10.06 -16.60 -0.30
C ILE A 54 -10.36 -16.69 -1.80
N THR A 55 -9.91 -15.71 -2.58
CA THR A 55 -10.09 -15.72 -4.03
C THR A 55 -9.41 -16.93 -4.67
N LEU A 56 -8.25 -17.38 -4.18
CA LEU A 56 -7.54 -18.52 -4.77
C LEU A 56 -8.37 -19.81 -4.64
N VAL A 57 -8.97 -20.00 -3.47
CA VAL A 57 -9.86 -21.13 -3.20
C VAL A 57 -11.15 -21.00 -4.00
N SER A 58 -11.80 -19.83 -3.99
CA SER A 58 -13.07 -19.63 -4.70
C SER A 58 -12.96 -19.65 -6.23
N SER A 59 -11.79 -19.33 -6.78
CA SER A 59 -11.53 -19.39 -8.23
C SER A 59 -11.22 -20.81 -8.72
N HIS A 60 -11.38 -21.85 -7.90
CA HIS A 60 -11.19 -23.23 -8.35
C HIS A 60 -12.03 -23.54 -9.60
N GLY A 61 -11.43 -24.25 -10.57
CA GLY A 61 -12.04 -24.48 -11.89
C GLY A 61 -12.03 -23.28 -12.86
N HIS A 62 -11.53 -22.12 -12.45
CA HIS A 62 -11.48 -20.90 -13.26
C HIS A 62 -10.05 -20.33 -13.35
N GLY A 63 -9.79 -19.50 -14.37
CA GLY A 63 -8.50 -18.85 -14.62
C GLY A 63 -7.33 -19.81 -14.88
N ASP A 64 -6.20 -19.28 -15.34
CA ASP A 64 -4.96 -20.08 -15.41
C ASP A 64 -4.36 -20.29 -14.01
N LEU A 65 -4.06 -21.55 -13.67
CA LEU A 65 -3.54 -21.93 -12.36
C LEU A 65 -2.22 -21.22 -12.01
N LEU A 66 -1.30 -21.08 -12.97
CA LEU A 66 -0.01 -20.44 -12.74
C LEU A 66 -0.21 -18.95 -12.42
N VAL A 67 -1.06 -18.25 -13.18
CA VAL A 67 -1.37 -16.84 -12.92
C VAL A 67 -2.00 -16.67 -11.53
N ARG A 68 -2.93 -17.56 -11.15
CA ARG A 68 -3.59 -17.54 -9.83
C ARG A 68 -2.61 -17.72 -8.68
N LEU A 69 -1.71 -18.70 -8.81
CA LEU A 69 -0.67 -18.96 -7.81
C LEU A 69 0.33 -17.81 -7.73
N LEU A 70 0.73 -17.21 -8.85
CA LEU A 70 1.62 -16.05 -8.87
C LEU A 70 0.97 -14.82 -8.22
N LEU A 71 -0.25 -14.47 -8.60
CA LEU A 71 -1.00 -13.36 -7.98
C LEU A 71 -1.09 -13.57 -6.46
N THR A 72 -1.45 -14.77 -6.02
CA THR A 72 -1.54 -15.08 -4.60
C THR A 72 -0.19 -15.03 -3.91
N GLY A 73 0.82 -15.74 -4.43
CA GLY A 73 2.14 -15.84 -3.81
C GLY A 73 2.83 -14.48 -3.69
N LEU A 74 2.74 -13.64 -4.72
CA LEU A 74 3.31 -12.30 -4.71
C LEU A 74 2.56 -11.36 -3.77
N THR A 75 1.22 -11.40 -3.73
CA THR A 75 0.44 -10.63 -2.75
C THR A 75 0.73 -11.08 -1.32
N VAL A 76 0.84 -12.39 -1.07
CA VAL A 76 1.18 -12.94 0.26
C VAL A 76 2.57 -12.50 0.70
N CYS A 77 3.57 -12.67 -0.18
CA CYS A 77 4.95 -12.28 0.09
C CYS A 77 5.06 -10.78 0.44
N TRP A 78 4.48 -9.92 -0.38
CA TRP A 78 4.49 -8.48 -0.13
C TRP A 78 3.71 -8.11 1.14
N GLY A 79 2.51 -8.66 1.30
CA GLY A 79 1.59 -8.33 2.40
C GLY A 79 2.13 -8.73 3.77
N LEU A 80 2.70 -9.93 3.91
CA LEU A 80 3.30 -10.40 5.17
C LEU A 80 4.55 -9.60 5.54
N ARG A 81 5.41 -9.28 4.56
CA ARG A 81 6.59 -8.43 4.80
C ARG A 81 6.16 -7.03 5.26
N LEU A 82 5.18 -6.42 4.59
CA LEU A 82 4.67 -5.11 4.97
C LEU A 82 4.06 -5.13 6.38
N ALA A 83 3.24 -6.13 6.67
CA ALA A 83 2.63 -6.32 8.00
C ALA A 83 3.70 -6.44 9.09
N THR A 84 4.74 -7.25 8.84
CA THR A 84 5.86 -7.44 9.78
C THR A 84 6.59 -6.13 10.05
N ARG A 85 6.90 -5.36 8.99
CA ARG A 85 7.56 -4.05 9.12
C ARG A 85 6.72 -3.06 9.92
N LEU A 86 5.42 -2.97 9.63
CA LEU A 86 4.50 -2.06 10.32
C LEU A 86 4.27 -2.48 11.77
N ALA A 87 4.13 -3.77 12.04
CA ALA A 87 4.01 -4.32 13.39
C ALA A 87 5.27 -4.07 14.23
N ARG A 88 6.47 -4.23 13.65
CA ARG A 88 7.73 -3.87 14.34
C ARG A 88 7.81 -2.38 14.64
N ARG A 89 7.33 -1.52 13.74
CA ARG A 89 7.31 -0.07 13.92
C ARG A 89 6.30 0.40 14.97
N SER A 90 5.15 -0.27 15.10
CA SER A 90 4.13 0.09 16.09
C SER A 90 4.46 -0.36 17.51
N ARG A 91 5.30 -1.39 17.66
CA ARG A 91 5.81 -1.85 18.97
C ARG A 91 6.80 -0.82 19.54
N GLY A 92 6.40 -0.13 20.62
CA GLY A 92 7.27 0.72 21.44
C GLY A 92 7.31 2.21 21.09
N GLY A 93 6.60 2.65 20.04
CA GLY A 93 6.51 4.07 19.67
C GLY A 93 5.26 4.77 20.24
N PRO A 94 5.29 6.10 20.45
CA PRO A 94 4.08 6.88 20.72
C PRO A 94 3.11 6.76 19.54
N GLU A 95 1.80 6.83 19.83
CA GLU A 95 0.76 6.79 18.79
C GLU A 95 1.04 7.86 17.72
N GLU A 96 0.82 7.52 16.45
CA GLU A 96 0.92 8.52 15.40
C GLU A 96 -0.06 9.66 15.69
N ARG A 97 0.46 10.87 15.93
CA ARG A 97 -0.28 12.09 16.26
C ARG A 97 -1.48 12.40 15.35
N ARG A 98 -1.57 11.78 14.17
CA ARG A 98 -2.71 11.89 13.26
C ARG A 98 -4.00 11.35 13.89
N TYR A 99 -3.96 10.18 14.51
CA TYR A 99 -5.15 9.56 15.08
C TYR A 99 -5.64 10.34 16.31
N ALA A 100 -4.70 10.76 17.17
CA ALA A 100 -4.97 11.70 18.25
C ALA A 100 -5.61 13.00 17.72
N ALA A 101 -5.03 13.65 16.71
CA ALA A 101 -5.60 14.89 16.16
C ALA A 101 -7.00 14.73 15.55
N ILE A 102 -7.35 13.56 15.01
CA ILE A 102 -8.72 13.29 14.50
C ILE A 102 -9.69 13.11 15.66
N ARG A 103 -9.27 12.39 16.72
CA ARG A 103 -10.04 12.21 17.96
C ARG A 103 -10.30 13.55 18.64
N ASP A 104 -9.26 14.37 18.79
CA ASP A 104 -9.32 15.62 19.55
C ASP A 104 -10.14 16.70 18.83
N ARG A 105 -10.31 16.58 17.50
CA ARG A 105 -11.15 17.48 16.67
C ARG A 105 -12.58 16.97 16.44
N ALA A 106 -12.98 15.89 17.11
CA ALA A 106 -14.25 15.23 16.83
C ALA A 106 -15.44 15.87 17.53
N VAL A 107 -16.16 16.74 16.83
CA VAL A 107 -17.51 17.20 17.23
C VAL A 107 -18.50 16.06 16.94
N GLY A 108 -19.30 15.64 17.93
CA GLY A 108 -20.32 14.59 17.80
C GLY A 108 -19.88 13.16 18.15
N GLY A 109 -18.69 12.98 18.74
CA GLY A 109 -18.22 11.69 19.26
C GLY A 109 -16.99 11.14 18.53
N PRO A 110 -15.84 10.99 19.21
CA PRO A 110 -14.58 10.58 18.57
C PRO A 110 -14.61 9.20 17.93
N ARG A 111 -15.39 8.27 18.50
CA ARG A 111 -15.50 6.89 18.03
C ARG A 111 -16.13 6.81 16.64
N LEU A 112 -17.28 7.48 16.47
CA LEU A 112 -18.01 7.49 15.21
C LEU A 112 -17.21 8.21 14.13
N ARG A 113 -16.58 9.34 14.46
CA ARG A 113 -15.71 10.05 13.52
C ARG A 113 -14.54 9.20 13.05
N LEU A 114 -13.85 8.48 13.95
CA LEU A 114 -12.76 7.58 13.58
C LEU A 114 -13.25 6.45 12.68
N LEU A 115 -14.41 5.85 12.99
CA LEU A 115 -14.99 4.79 12.16
C LEU A 115 -15.21 5.26 10.72
N TRP A 116 -15.89 6.41 10.53
CA TRP A 116 -16.23 6.95 9.21
C TRP A 116 -15.07 7.58 8.44
N THR A 117 -14.09 8.18 9.13
CA THR A 117 -13.00 8.92 8.45
C THR A 117 -11.70 8.13 8.32
N VAL A 118 -11.54 7.06 9.11
CA VAL A 118 -10.31 6.26 9.14
C VAL A 118 -10.59 4.81 8.76
N TYR A 119 -11.48 4.12 9.46
CA TYR A 119 -11.60 2.67 9.34
C TYR A 119 -12.36 2.25 8.09
N LEU A 120 -13.58 2.75 7.88
CA LEU A 120 -14.39 2.40 6.71
C LEU A 120 -13.72 2.77 5.38
N PRO A 121 -13.15 3.98 5.20
CA PRO A 121 -12.45 4.31 3.97
C PRO A 121 -11.23 3.41 3.71
N ARG A 122 -10.54 2.96 4.76
CA ARG A 122 -9.41 2.01 4.59
C ARG A 122 -9.87 0.64 4.13
N GLY A 123 -10.97 0.14 4.68
CA GLY A 123 -11.58 -1.11 4.22
C GLY A 123 -11.99 -1.03 2.76
N LEU A 124 -12.67 0.06 2.39
CA LEU A 124 -13.10 0.29 1.01
C LEU A 124 -11.92 0.40 0.05
N VAL A 125 -10.90 1.21 0.37
CA VAL A 125 -9.72 1.33 -0.48
C VAL A 125 -8.99 0.00 -0.59
N LEU A 126 -8.85 -0.78 0.50
CA LEU A 126 -8.23 -2.11 0.46
C LEU A 126 -8.99 -3.04 -0.49
N TRP A 127 -10.33 -3.08 -0.38
CA TRP A 127 -11.18 -3.87 -1.27
C TRP A 127 -11.02 -3.46 -2.74
N VAL A 128 -11.08 -2.16 -3.05
CA VAL A 128 -10.91 -1.65 -4.43
C VAL A 128 -9.51 -1.93 -4.96
N VAL A 129 -8.47 -1.66 -4.17
CA VAL A 129 -7.06 -1.86 -4.59
C VAL A 129 -6.78 -3.34 -4.88
N SER A 130 -7.45 -4.26 -4.19
CA SER A 130 -7.29 -5.70 -4.41
C SER A 130 -7.96 -6.21 -5.68
N ALA A 131 -8.71 -5.39 -6.41
CA ALA A 131 -9.49 -5.82 -7.58
C ALA A 131 -8.68 -6.57 -8.65
N PRO A 132 -7.45 -6.19 -9.03
CA PRO A 132 -6.68 -6.92 -10.04
C PRO A 132 -6.36 -8.36 -9.61
N VAL A 133 -6.14 -8.58 -8.31
CA VAL A 133 -5.91 -9.92 -7.75
C VAL A 133 -7.23 -10.71 -7.75
N GLN A 134 -8.33 -10.09 -7.33
CA GLN A 134 -9.64 -10.76 -7.27
C GLN A 134 -10.14 -11.18 -8.66
N VAL A 135 -10.15 -10.25 -9.62
CA VAL A 135 -10.64 -10.50 -10.98
C VAL A 135 -9.65 -11.35 -11.78
N GLY A 136 -8.34 -11.07 -11.63
CA GLY A 136 -7.29 -11.79 -12.34
C GLY A 136 -7.30 -13.28 -12.05
N GLN A 137 -7.62 -13.68 -10.82
CA GLN A 137 -7.69 -15.10 -10.48
C GLN A 137 -8.87 -15.86 -11.14
N PHE A 138 -9.94 -15.17 -11.55
CA PHE A 138 -11.05 -15.80 -12.26
C PHE A 138 -10.90 -15.79 -13.79
N PHE A 139 -10.32 -14.71 -14.34
CA PHE A 139 -10.39 -14.44 -15.77
C PHE A 139 -9.04 -14.27 -16.47
N ALA A 140 -7.92 -14.17 -15.74
CA ALA A 140 -6.63 -14.01 -16.40
C ALA A 140 -6.17 -15.34 -17.03
N GLU A 141 -5.85 -15.27 -18.31
CA GLU A 141 -5.19 -16.35 -19.03
C GLU A 141 -3.69 -16.16 -19.04
N ARG A 142 -2.97 -17.24 -19.35
CA ARG A 142 -1.52 -17.21 -19.45
C ARG A 142 -1.08 -16.39 -20.66
N SER A 143 -0.36 -15.31 -20.37
CA SER A 143 0.31 -14.49 -21.38
C SER A 143 1.77 -14.29 -20.97
N THR A 144 2.71 -14.86 -21.73
CA THR A 144 4.15 -14.76 -21.42
C THR A 144 4.62 -13.30 -21.28
N PRO A 145 4.23 -12.35 -22.18
CA PRO A 145 4.58 -10.95 -22.01
C PRO A 145 4.03 -10.33 -20.72
N SER A 146 2.75 -10.61 -20.39
CA SER A 146 2.10 -10.09 -19.17
C SER A 146 2.77 -10.66 -17.90
N LEU A 147 3.12 -11.94 -17.93
CA LEU A 147 3.84 -12.62 -16.85
C LEU A 147 5.21 -12.00 -16.59
N ILE A 148 6.01 -11.81 -17.64
CA ILE A 148 7.34 -11.21 -17.53
C ILE A 148 7.24 -9.76 -17.06
N ALA A 149 6.41 -8.94 -17.72
CA ALA A 149 6.26 -7.54 -17.37
C ALA A 149 5.77 -7.36 -15.93
N GLY A 150 4.74 -8.11 -15.53
CA GLY A 150 4.20 -8.06 -14.19
C GLY A 150 5.17 -8.53 -13.12
N ALA A 151 5.89 -9.62 -13.34
CA ALA A 151 6.90 -10.13 -12.41
C ALA A 151 8.08 -9.14 -12.26
N VAL A 152 8.59 -8.58 -13.36
CA VAL A 152 9.68 -7.59 -13.32
C VAL A 152 9.25 -6.33 -12.57
N VAL A 153 8.09 -5.77 -12.91
CA VAL A 153 7.58 -4.55 -12.24
C VAL A 153 7.31 -4.82 -10.75
N TRP A 154 6.78 -5.99 -10.41
CA TRP A 154 6.59 -6.40 -9.01
C TRP A 154 7.92 -6.53 -8.26
N LEU A 155 8.91 -7.19 -8.85
CA LEU A 155 10.25 -7.38 -8.25
C LEU A 155 10.95 -6.04 -8.01
N LEU A 156 10.88 -5.13 -8.99
CA LEU A 156 11.40 -3.77 -8.83
C LEU A 156 10.68 -3.04 -7.70
N GLY A 157 9.36 -3.11 -7.65
CA GLY A 157 8.58 -2.50 -6.57
C GLY A 157 8.95 -3.04 -5.19
N PHE A 158 9.01 -4.37 -5.06
CA PHE A 158 9.38 -5.06 -3.84
C PHE A 158 10.82 -4.71 -3.39
N ALA A 159 11.76 -4.62 -4.33
CA ALA A 159 13.13 -4.20 -4.07
C ALA A 159 13.21 -2.73 -3.61
N PHE A 160 12.53 -1.82 -4.31
CA PHE A 160 12.48 -0.39 -3.94
C PHE A 160 11.96 -0.20 -2.51
N GLU A 161 10.89 -0.92 -2.16
CA GLU A 161 10.29 -0.82 -0.84
C GLU A 161 11.18 -1.42 0.25
N THR A 162 11.79 -2.57 -0.03
CA THR A 162 12.63 -3.29 0.93
C THR A 162 13.95 -2.56 1.17
N ILE A 163 14.66 -2.19 0.11
CA ILE A 163 15.93 -1.46 0.17
C ILE A 163 15.70 -0.05 0.74
N GLY A 164 14.70 0.67 0.25
CA GLY A 164 14.39 2.03 0.72
C GLY A 164 13.99 2.03 2.19
N GLY A 165 13.26 1.00 2.63
CA GLY A 165 12.91 0.80 4.03
C GLY A 165 14.10 0.48 4.91
N HIS A 166 15.00 -0.38 4.46
CA HIS A 166 16.22 -0.73 5.18
C HIS A 166 17.17 0.47 5.31
N GLN A 167 17.38 1.23 4.23
CA GLN A 167 18.19 2.46 4.24
C GLN A 167 17.66 3.46 5.28
N LEU A 168 16.35 3.66 5.34
CA LEU A 168 15.73 4.55 6.32
C LEU A 168 15.85 4.03 7.76
N ALA A 169 15.69 2.72 7.97
CA ALA A 169 15.82 2.11 9.28
C ALA A 169 17.25 2.26 9.82
N ARG A 170 18.26 1.95 8.99
CA ARG A 170 19.68 2.13 9.33
C ARG A 170 20.01 3.59 9.62
N PHE A 171 19.54 4.52 8.78
CA PHE A 171 19.76 5.95 8.99
C PHE A 171 19.18 6.45 10.33
N ARG A 172 18.00 5.97 10.70
CA ARG A 172 17.33 6.35 11.96
C ARG A 172 17.92 5.70 13.21
N ALA A 173 18.65 4.61 13.07
CA ALA A 173 19.27 3.92 14.21
C ALA A 173 20.42 4.74 14.83
N ASP A 174 21.01 5.65 14.07
CA ASP A 174 22.06 6.55 14.53
C ASP A 174 21.46 7.90 15.04
N PRO A 175 21.60 8.22 16.34
CA PRO A 175 21.08 9.46 16.93
C PRO A 175 21.63 10.75 16.29
N ALA A 176 22.83 10.71 15.70
CA ALA A 176 23.43 11.86 15.02
C ALA A 176 22.62 12.29 13.78
N ASN A 177 21.75 11.40 13.27
CA ASN A 177 20.89 11.65 12.12
C ASN A 177 19.50 12.21 12.49
N SER A 178 19.26 12.53 13.76
CA SER A 178 17.97 13.06 14.24
C SER A 178 17.54 14.33 13.51
N VAL A 179 18.49 15.22 13.21
CA VAL A 179 18.30 16.49 12.50
C VAL A 179 18.62 16.43 10.99
N ARG A 180 19.37 15.41 10.55
CA ARG A 180 19.84 15.27 9.16
C ARG A 180 18.76 14.68 8.24
N VAL A 181 18.95 14.87 6.94
CA VAL A 181 18.07 14.31 5.88
C VAL A 181 18.80 13.17 5.18
N LEU A 182 18.08 12.08 4.92
CA LEU A 182 18.59 10.97 4.12
C LEU A 182 18.36 11.30 2.64
N ASP A 183 19.42 11.61 1.92
CA ASP A 183 19.42 12.00 0.50
C ASP A 183 20.30 11.10 -0.38
N THR A 184 20.80 9.99 0.18
CA THR A 184 21.64 8.98 -0.51
C THR A 184 20.86 7.71 -0.86
N GLY A 185 21.42 6.87 -1.76
CA GLY A 185 20.80 5.60 -2.14
C GLY A 185 19.50 5.80 -2.92
N LEU A 186 18.44 5.04 -2.61
CA LEU A 186 17.15 5.19 -3.29
C LEU A 186 16.46 6.52 -2.97
N TRP A 187 16.77 7.08 -1.79
CA TRP A 187 16.25 8.38 -1.35
C TRP A 187 16.80 9.55 -2.18
N ARG A 188 17.88 9.35 -2.94
CA ARG A 188 18.38 10.33 -3.91
C ARG A 188 17.41 10.54 -5.08
N TYR A 189 16.74 9.47 -5.52
CA TYR A 189 15.91 9.49 -6.72
C TYR A 189 14.45 9.86 -6.44
N THR A 190 13.98 9.58 -5.23
CA THR A 190 12.62 9.90 -4.80
C THR A 190 12.58 10.11 -3.30
N ARG A 191 11.73 11.04 -2.85
CA ARG A 191 11.53 11.34 -1.43
C ARG A 191 10.75 10.25 -0.70
N HIS A 192 10.13 9.33 -1.42
CA HIS A 192 9.34 8.23 -0.83
C HIS A 192 9.54 6.91 -1.60
N PRO A 193 10.74 6.31 -1.58
CA PRO A 193 11.01 5.08 -2.33
C PRO A 193 10.08 3.92 -1.91
N ASN A 194 9.64 3.90 -0.64
CA ASN A 194 8.65 2.93 -0.17
C ASN A 194 7.30 3.07 -0.90
N HIS A 195 6.82 4.31 -1.10
CA HIS A 195 5.54 4.54 -1.78
C HIS A 195 5.63 4.19 -3.27
N VAL A 196 6.79 4.42 -3.90
CA VAL A 196 7.05 3.97 -5.27
C VAL A 196 7.03 2.46 -5.35
N GLY A 197 7.69 1.80 -4.39
CA GLY A 197 7.71 0.34 -4.29
C GLY A 197 6.31 -0.26 -4.15
N ASP A 198 5.50 0.28 -3.23
CA ASP A 198 4.10 -0.12 -3.06
C ASP A 198 3.29 0.05 -4.36
N ALA A 199 3.38 1.20 -5.02
CA ALA A 199 2.66 1.43 -6.26
C ALA A 199 3.11 0.46 -7.38
N ALA A 200 4.42 0.27 -7.54
CA ALA A 200 4.97 -0.64 -8.53
C ALA A 200 4.56 -2.11 -8.27
N VAL A 201 4.51 -2.55 -7.02
CA VAL A 201 3.97 -3.88 -6.66
C VAL A 201 2.55 -4.07 -7.21
N TRP A 202 1.67 -3.09 -7.00
CA TRP A 202 0.28 -3.19 -7.45
C TRP A 202 0.13 -3.04 -8.97
N TRP A 203 0.97 -2.25 -9.63
CA TRP A 203 1.06 -2.24 -11.09
C TRP A 203 1.57 -3.59 -11.64
N GLY A 204 2.54 -4.23 -10.97
CA GLY A 204 3.01 -5.56 -11.33
C GLY A 204 1.91 -6.61 -11.23
N LEU A 205 1.14 -6.60 -10.14
CA LEU A 205 -0.04 -7.48 -9.97
C LEU A 205 -1.11 -7.22 -11.03
N PHE A 206 -1.37 -5.94 -11.36
CA PHE A 206 -2.28 -5.59 -12.45
C PHE A 206 -1.79 -6.14 -13.80
N LEU A 207 -0.51 -5.99 -14.13
CA LEU A 207 0.07 -6.50 -15.37
C LEU A 207 0.00 -8.03 -15.45
N LEU A 208 0.24 -8.74 -14.35
CA LEU A 208 0.04 -10.20 -14.28
C LEU A 208 -1.41 -10.59 -14.57
N ALA A 209 -2.37 -9.82 -14.05
CA ALA A 209 -3.79 -10.01 -14.28
C ALA A 209 -4.30 -9.42 -15.61
N CYS A 210 -3.44 -8.76 -16.38
CA CYS A 210 -3.84 -7.94 -17.53
C CYS A 210 -4.13 -8.81 -18.76
N HIS A 211 -5.31 -9.41 -18.77
CA HIS A 211 -5.82 -10.18 -19.89
C HIS A 211 -7.31 -9.86 -20.13
N GLY A 212 -7.62 -9.44 -21.36
CA GLY A 212 -8.99 -9.14 -21.79
C GLY A 212 -9.65 -7.93 -21.12
N LEU A 213 -10.94 -7.74 -21.42
CA LEU A 213 -11.76 -6.64 -20.90
C LEU A 213 -11.91 -6.63 -19.37
N PRO A 214 -12.06 -7.78 -18.66
CA PRO A 214 -12.19 -7.78 -17.20
C PRO A 214 -11.02 -7.13 -16.49
N ALA A 215 -9.80 -7.29 -17.01
CA ALA A 215 -8.63 -6.65 -16.44
C ALA A 215 -8.71 -5.13 -16.48
N LEU A 216 -9.20 -4.54 -17.58
CA LEU A 216 -9.33 -3.09 -17.73
C LEU A 216 -10.28 -2.47 -16.69
N LEU A 217 -11.31 -3.22 -16.25
CA LEU A 217 -12.19 -2.79 -15.15
C LEU A 217 -11.46 -2.65 -13.81
N THR A 218 -10.30 -3.31 -13.66
CA THR A 218 -9.46 -3.21 -12.47
C THR A 218 -8.38 -2.15 -12.54
N LEU A 219 -8.16 -1.52 -13.70
CA LEU A 219 -7.18 -0.43 -13.88
C LEU A 219 -7.35 0.74 -12.87
N PRO A 220 -8.57 1.12 -12.44
CA PRO A 220 -8.74 2.14 -11.40
C PRO A 220 -8.05 1.79 -10.07
N ALA A 221 -7.80 0.52 -9.78
CA ALA A 221 -7.18 0.07 -8.52
C ALA A 221 -5.72 0.56 -8.35
N PRO A 222 -4.75 0.22 -9.25
CA PRO A 222 -3.39 0.73 -9.14
C PRO A 222 -3.30 2.25 -9.34
N LEU A 223 -4.21 2.86 -10.11
CA LEU A 223 -4.31 4.31 -10.27
C LEU A 223 -4.71 4.99 -8.95
N LEU A 224 -5.77 4.49 -8.29
CA LEU A 224 -6.23 4.98 -6.99
C LEU A 224 -5.10 4.86 -5.96
N LEU A 225 -4.45 3.70 -5.87
CA LEU A 225 -3.34 3.52 -4.94
C LEU A 225 -2.20 4.51 -5.22
N SER A 226 -1.82 4.68 -6.48
CA SER A 226 -0.79 5.64 -6.89
C SER A 226 -1.18 7.08 -6.53
N LEU A 227 -2.45 7.46 -6.68
CA LEU A 227 -2.97 8.76 -6.27
C LEU A 227 -2.91 8.96 -4.75
N LEU A 228 -3.35 7.97 -3.97
CA LEU A 228 -3.33 8.03 -2.51
C LEU A 228 -1.90 8.07 -1.96
N LEU A 229 -0.95 7.35 -2.57
CA LEU A 229 0.45 7.34 -2.16
C LEU A 229 1.20 8.62 -2.58
N SER A 230 0.85 9.18 -3.73
CA SER A 230 1.48 10.40 -4.25
C SER A 230 0.93 11.66 -3.61
N ARG A 231 -0.40 11.79 -3.45
CA ARG A 231 -1.10 13.00 -2.97
C ARG A 231 -1.80 12.83 -1.63
N GLY A 232 -1.68 11.69 -0.97
CA GLY A 232 -2.36 11.43 0.29
C GLY A 232 -1.98 12.41 1.40
N SER A 233 -2.99 12.79 2.18
CA SER A 233 -2.86 13.73 3.32
C SER A 233 -1.77 13.34 4.32
N ARG A 234 -1.53 12.03 4.52
CA ARG A 234 -0.46 11.51 5.40
C ARG A 234 0.92 11.97 4.95
N ARG A 235 1.19 11.86 3.65
CA ARG A 235 2.47 12.24 3.06
C ARG A 235 2.69 13.75 3.16
N GLN A 236 1.70 14.54 2.78
CA GLN A 236 1.78 16.01 2.84
C GLN A 236 2.03 16.50 4.27
N LEU A 237 1.33 15.93 5.26
CA LEU A 237 1.51 16.27 6.66
C LEU A 237 2.91 15.90 7.17
N LEU A 238 3.45 14.75 6.73
CA LEU A 238 4.82 14.33 7.05
C LEU A 238 5.83 15.31 6.46
N GLU A 239 5.71 15.65 5.18
CA GLU A 239 6.65 16.56 4.51
C GLU A 239 6.64 17.95 5.15
N ARG A 240 5.46 18.51 5.47
CA ARG A 240 5.34 19.79 6.20
C ARG A 240 6.06 19.74 7.55
N ARG A 241 5.96 18.64 8.29
CA ARG A 241 6.66 18.48 9.57
C ARG A 241 8.17 18.35 9.39
N LEU A 242 8.63 17.66 8.35
CA LEU A 242 10.06 17.52 8.06
C LEU A 242 10.69 18.86 7.66
N LEU A 243 9.98 19.68 6.88
CA LEU A 243 10.39 21.06 6.57
C LEU A 243 10.63 21.89 7.84
N MET A 244 9.79 21.73 8.86
CA MET A 244 9.90 22.49 10.12
C MET A 244 10.98 21.94 11.08
N ARG A 245 11.39 20.68 10.94
CA ARG A 245 12.24 19.99 11.95
C ARG A 245 13.64 19.64 11.48
N ARG A 246 13.89 19.56 10.17
CA ARG A 246 15.16 19.08 9.62
C ARG A 246 15.84 20.13 8.78
N SER A 247 17.00 20.58 9.23
CA SER A 247 17.86 21.47 8.47
C SER A 247 18.23 20.82 7.14
N GLY A 248 18.06 21.55 6.03
CA GLY A 248 18.35 21.06 4.68
C GLY A 248 17.23 20.27 4.00
N TYR A 249 16.08 20.03 4.65
CA TYR A 249 14.97 19.33 3.99
C TYR A 249 14.36 20.15 2.85
N ALA A 250 14.31 21.48 2.96
CA ALA A 250 13.86 22.35 1.86
C ALA A 250 14.72 22.17 0.59
N ARG A 251 16.06 22.11 0.76
CA ARG A 251 17.00 21.81 -0.33
C ARG A 251 16.75 20.44 -0.93
N TYR A 252 16.53 19.42 -0.10
CA TYR A 252 16.18 18.08 -0.56
C TYR A 252 14.86 18.02 -1.35
N VAL A 253 13.85 18.80 -0.96
CA VAL A 253 12.59 18.92 -1.74
C VAL A 253 12.83 19.52 -3.12
N ALA A 254 13.78 20.46 -3.26
CA ALA A 254 14.09 21.09 -4.53
C ALA A 254 14.82 20.16 -5.51
N THR A 255 15.68 19.27 -4.99
CA THR A 255 16.53 18.40 -5.82
C THR A 255 15.94 17.01 -6.06
N ALA A 256 15.21 16.44 -5.10
CA ALA A 256 14.67 15.08 -5.18
C ALA A 256 13.19 15.04 -5.59
N SER A 257 12.87 14.13 -6.51
CA SER A 257 11.49 13.94 -6.99
C SER A 257 10.55 13.51 -5.86
N GLY A 258 9.30 13.96 -5.95
CA GLY A 258 8.29 13.63 -4.95
C GLY A 258 7.89 12.15 -4.97
N PHE A 259 7.57 11.60 -6.14
CA PHE A 259 7.02 10.26 -6.26
C PHE A 259 7.76 9.48 -7.33
N VAL A 260 7.71 9.92 -8.59
CA VAL A 260 8.41 9.26 -9.70
C VAL A 260 9.93 9.23 -9.44
N PRO A 261 10.60 8.08 -9.45
CA PRO A 261 12.05 8.02 -9.23
C PRO A 261 12.78 8.68 -10.41
N LEU A 262 13.37 9.84 -10.18
CA LEU A 262 14.07 10.62 -11.20
C LEU A 262 15.48 10.97 -10.70
N PRO A 263 16.48 11.06 -11.59
CA PRO A 263 17.77 11.64 -11.23
C PRO A 263 17.60 13.01 -10.56
N PRO A 264 18.39 13.33 -9.52
CA PRO A 264 18.23 14.58 -8.81
C PRO A 264 18.51 15.77 -9.73
N LYS A 265 17.72 16.83 -9.58
CA LYS A 265 17.95 18.08 -10.30
C LYS A 265 19.26 18.70 -9.84
N ARG A 266 20.06 19.21 -10.78
CA ARG A 266 21.24 20.03 -10.46
C ARG A 266 20.77 21.28 -9.73
N GLU A 267 21.46 21.66 -8.66
CA GLU A 267 21.24 22.95 -8.01
C GLU A 267 21.49 24.04 -9.05
N ARG A 268 20.50 24.93 -9.26
CA ARG A 268 20.81 26.23 -9.86
C ARG A 268 21.63 26.95 -8.81
N VAL A 269 22.94 27.02 -9.04
CA VAL A 269 23.78 28.01 -8.39
C VAL A 269 23.37 29.32 -9.07
N ASP A 270 22.42 30.03 -8.46
CA ASP A 270 22.20 31.42 -8.81
C ASP A 270 23.51 32.15 -8.46
N ARG A 271 24.27 32.51 -9.51
CA ARG A 271 25.49 33.32 -9.42
C ARG A 271 25.11 34.78 -9.25
#